data_AF-A0A536K647-F1
#
_entry.id   AF-A0A536K647-F1
#
_cell.length_a   1.000
_cell.length_b   1.000
_cell.length_c   1.000
_cell.angle_alpha   90.00
_cell.angle_beta   90.00
_cell.angle_gamma   90.00
#
_symmetry.space_group_name_H-M   'P 1'
#
loop_
_entity.id
_entity.type
_entity.pdbx_description
1 polymer ?
#
loop_
_entity_poly.entity_id
_entity_poly.type
_entity_poly.pdbx_seq_one_letter_code
_entity_poly.pdbx_strand_id
1 'polypeptide(L)'
;MLSGAPKRTKVRATFNLPYDLIEEARDTVVALAGPPRRLTLAKLVETALRAELDRLRAERVGRLRHRQFPARTEEVRAGRPIG
;
A
#
# COMPACT_ATOMS: atom_id res chain seq x y z
N MET A 1 -0.58 16.56 28.68
CA MET A 1 0.08 16.73 27.36
C MET A 1 -0.47 15.68 26.40
N LEU A 2 -0.81 16.08 25.18
CA LEU A 2 -1.68 15.37 24.23
C LEU A 2 -1.05 14.06 23.72
N SER A 3 -1.69 12.91 24.00
CA SER A 3 -1.44 11.66 23.26
C SER A 3 -2.64 11.38 22.35
N GLY A 4 -2.72 12.11 21.25
CA GLY A 4 -3.59 11.73 20.14
C GLY A 4 -2.85 10.69 19.31
N ALA A 5 -3.19 9.41 19.43
CA ALA A 5 -2.75 8.42 18.47
C ALA A 5 -3.04 8.98 17.05
N PRO A 6 -2.10 8.89 16.09
CA PRO A 6 -2.31 9.47 14.77
C PRO A 6 -3.60 8.89 14.22
N LYS A 7 -4.57 9.79 13.97
CA LYS A 7 -5.85 9.44 13.36
C LYS A 7 -5.47 8.67 12.10
N ARG A 8 -5.83 7.37 12.02
CA ARG A 8 -5.65 6.54 10.81
C ARG A 8 -6.60 7.08 9.75
N THR A 9 -6.29 8.27 9.25
CA THR A 9 -7.08 8.95 8.25
C THR A 9 -6.82 8.21 6.96
N LYS A 10 -7.87 7.56 6.43
CA LYS A 10 -7.81 6.96 5.10
C LYS A 10 -7.64 8.10 4.09
N VAL A 11 -6.64 7.99 3.24
CA VAL A 11 -6.39 8.92 2.13
C VAL A 11 -6.77 8.25 0.81
N ARG A 12 -7.22 9.05 -0.17
CA ARG A 12 -7.42 8.55 -1.54
C ARG A 12 -6.08 8.61 -2.27
N ALA A 13 -5.72 7.51 -2.92
CA ALA A 13 -4.60 7.45 -3.85
C ALA A 13 -5.12 6.93 -5.19
N THR A 14 -4.63 7.52 -6.28
CA THR A 14 -4.97 7.14 -7.66
C THR A 14 -3.74 6.54 -8.31
N PHE A 15 -3.90 5.42 -9.00
CA PHE A 15 -2.82 4.73 -9.70
C PHE A 15 -3.24 4.45 -11.14
N ASN A 16 -2.29 4.58 -12.05
CA ASN A 16 -2.44 4.06 -13.41
C ASN A 16 -1.90 2.64 -13.44
N LEU A 17 -2.79 1.67 -13.62
CA LEU A 17 -2.50 0.23 -13.62
C LEU A 17 -2.92 -0.38 -14.97
N PRO A 18 -2.32 -1.51 -15.38
CA PRO A 18 -2.83 -2.32 -16.48
C PRO A 18 -4.31 -2.67 -16.28
N TYR A 19 -5.07 -2.64 -17.38
CA TYR A 19 -6.52 -2.86 -17.36
C TYR A 19 -6.89 -4.28 -16.90
N ASP A 20 -6.22 -5.28 -17.46
CA ASP A 20 -6.36 -6.68 -17.10
C ASP A 20 -6.17 -6.92 -15.60
N LEU A 21 -5.13 -6.33 -15.00
CA LEU A 21 -4.85 -6.46 -13.58
C LEU A 21 -5.97 -5.89 -12.69
N ILE A 22 -6.53 -4.72 -13.05
CA ILE A 22 -7.59 -4.11 -12.24
C ILE A 22 -8.92 -4.84 -12.39
N GLU A 23 -9.23 -5.40 -13.56
CA GLU A 23 -10.42 -6.24 -13.74
C GLU A 23 -10.29 -7.55 -12.96
N GLU A 24 -9.15 -8.25 -13.02
CA GLU A 24 -8.93 -9.46 -12.22
C GLU A 24 -9.06 -9.19 -10.71
N ALA A 25 -8.53 -8.04 -10.24
CA ALA A 25 -8.67 -7.62 -8.85
C ALA A 25 -10.13 -7.36 -8.46
N ARG A 26 -10.95 -6.81 -9.36
CA ARG A 26 -12.39 -6.59 -9.13
C ARG A 26 -13.14 -7.90 -9.07
N ASP A 27 -12.92 -8.79 -10.02
CA ASP A 27 -13.54 -10.13 -10.06
C ASP A 27 -13.22 -10.92 -8.79
N THR A 28 -11.95 -10.88 -8.36
CA THR A 28 -11.50 -11.50 -7.11
C THR A 28 -12.23 -10.94 -5.89
N VAL A 29 -12.43 -9.63 -5.83
CA VAL A 29 -13.19 -9.00 -4.73
C VAL A 29 -14.65 -9.42 -4.77
N VAL A 30 -15.28 -9.49 -5.95
CA VAL A 30 -16.66 -9.96 -6.09
C VAL A 30 -16.79 -11.41 -5.59
N ALA A 31 -15.89 -12.29 -6.01
CA ALA A 31 -15.88 -13.69 -5.58
C ALA A 31 -15.66 -13.87 -4.07
N LEU A 32 -14.97 -12.93 -3.41
CA LEU A 32 -14.55 -13.04 -2.00
C LEU A 32 -15.16 -11.96 -1.08
N ALA A 33 -16.19 -11.25 -1.54
CA ALA A 33 -16.87 -10.20 -0.78
C ALA A 33 -17.67 -10.76 0.41
N GLY A 34 -18.05 -12.04 0.34
CA GLY A 34 -18.77 -12.75 1.40
C GLY A 34 -17.88 -13.20 2.56
N PRO A 35 -18.47 -13.70 3.65
CA PRO A 35 -17.74 -14.43 4.70
C PRO A 35 -16.98 -15.63 4.12
N PRO A 36 -15.82 -16.01 4.69
CA PRO A 36 -15.17 -15.41 5.86
C PRO A 36 -14.30 -14.18 5.53
N ARG A 37 -13.98 -13.95 4.25
CA ARG A 37 -12.95 -12.97 3.85
C ARG A 37 -13.45 -11.52 3.92
N ARG A 38 -14.71 -11.26 3.58
CA ARG A 38 -15.30 -9.90 3.50
C ARG A 38 -14.34 -8.94 2.78
N LEU A 39 -13.80 -9.40 1.65
CA LEU A 39 -12.74 -8.72 0.93
C LEU A 39 -13.29 -7.46 0.27
N THR A 40 -12.47 -6.42 0.19
CA THR A 40 -12.74 -5.21 -0.57
C THR A 40 -11.49 -4.84 -1.36
N LEU A 41 -11.61 -4.05 -2.42
CA LEU A 41 -10.45 -3.55 -3.17
C LEU A 41 -9.48 -2.79 -2.25
N ALA A 42 -10.00 -1.99 -1.31
CA ALA A 42 -9.16 -1.28 -0.35
C ALA A 42 -8.34 -2.24 0.55
N LYS A 43 -8.95 -3.33 1.04
CA LYS A 43 -8.24 -4.34 1.84
C LYS A 43 -7.21 -5.11 1.03
N LEU A 44 -7.55 -5.46 -0.22
CA LEU A 44 -6.64 -6.13 -1.15
C LEU A 44 -5.40 -5.25 -1.38
N VAL A 45 -5.60 -3.99 -1.77
CA VAL A 45 -4.52 -3.04 -2.04
C VAL A 45 -3.70 -2.75 -0.77
N GLU A 46 -4.34 -2.56 0.39
CA GLU A 46 -3.62 -2.36 1.65
C GLU A 46 -2.72 -3.56 1.98
N THR A 47 -3.23 -4.78 1.80
CA THR A 47 -2.47 -6.01 2.08
C THR A 47 -1.31 -6.17 1.11
N ALA A 48 -1.55 -5.96 -0.19
CA ALA A 48 -0.52 -6.04 -1.22
C ALA A 48 0.60 -5.01 -1.00
N LEU A 49 0.24 -3.75 -0.71
CA LEU A 49 1.23 -2.70 -0.42
C LEU A 49 2.04 -3.01 0.83
N ARG A 50 1.42 -3.51 1.91
CA ARG A 50 2.14 -3.89 3.13
C ARG A 50 3.13 -5.03 2.86
N ALA A 51 2.68 -6.09 2.19
CA ALA A 51 3.51 -7.23 1.85
C ALA A 51 4.72 -6.81 1.01
N GLU A 52 4.51 -5.96 0.00
CA GLU A 52 5.59 -5.48 -0.85
C GLU A 52 6.56 -4.56 -0.12
N LEU A 53 6.06 -3.66 0.73
CA LEU A 53 6.92 -2.83 1.58
C LEU A 53 7.77 -3.68 2.53
N ASP A 54 7.21 -4.76 3.09
CA ASP A 54 7.95 -5.66 3.97
C ASP A 54 9.00 -6.47 3.20
N ARG A 55 8.68 -6.94 1.99
CA ARG A 55 9.64 -7.57 1.07
C ARG A 55 10.82 -6.64 0.78
N LEU A 56 10.55 -5.39 0.41
CA LEU A 56 11.57 -4.38 0.10
C LEU A 56 12.40 -3.98 1.33
N ARG A 57 11.83 -3.99 2.54
CA ARG A 57 12.60 -3.78 3.78
C ARG A 57 13.51 -4.97 4.09
N ALA A 58 13.06 -6.19 3.79
CA ALA A 58 13.83 -7.42 4.01
C ALA A 58 15.04 -7.55 3.07
N GLU A 59 14.96 -6.99 1.86
CA GLU A 59 16.05 -6.93 0.89
C GLU A 59 17.19 -5.99 1.28
N ARG A 60 16.97 -5.06 2.21
CA ARG A 60 18.04 -4.16 2.66
C ARG A 60 19.09 -4.89 3.49
N VAL A 61 20.34 -4.45 3.34
CA VAL A 61 21.50 -5.03 4.02
C VAL A 61 21.86 -4.31 5.32
N GLY A 62 22.57 -5.02 6.20
CA GLY A 62 23.14 -4.47 7.43
C GLY A 62 22.09 -3.91 8.40
N ARG A 63 22.40 -2.78 9.04
CA ARG A 63 21.53 -2.16 10.06
C ARG A 63 20.20 -1.63 9.52
N LEU A 64 20.02 -1.57 8.20
CA LEU A 64 18.82 -1.09 7.54
C LEU A 64 17.80 -2.21 7.25
N ARG A 65 18.20 -3.48 7.42
CA ARG A 65 17.30 -4.62 7.23
C ARG A 65 16.07 -4.50 8.12
N HIS A 66 14.89 -4.69 7.54
CA HIS A 66 13.58 -4.59 8.22
C HIS A 66 13.23 -3.20 8.78
N ARG A 67 14.09 -2.18 8.62
CA ARG A 67 13.78 -0.82 9.06
C ARG A 67 12.90 -0.11 8.04
N GLN A 68 12.05 0.80 8.52
CA GLN A 68 11.20 1.62 7.65
C GLN A 68 12.04 2.44 6.63
N PHE A 69 11.44 2.78 5.49
CA PHE A 69 12.03 3.78 4.58
C PHE A 69 12.00 5.15 5.27
N PRO A 70 13.02 6.02 5.04
CA PRO A 70 13.00 7.37 5.57
C PRO A 70 11.77 8.13 5.06
N ALA A 71 11.27 9.08 5.85
CA ALA A 71 10.22 9.98 5.39
C ALA A 71 10.72 10.78 4.19
N ARG A 72 9.82 11.08 3.24
CA ARG A 72 10.12 11.96 2.12
C ARG A 72 10.58 13.33 2.64
N THR A 73 11.74 13.80 2.20
CA THR A 73 12.27 15.14 2.53
C THR A 73 12.19 16.11 1.36
N GLU A 74 11.95 15.59 0.14
CA GLU A 74 11.82 16.37 -1.09
C GLU A 74 10.71 15.79 -1.99
N GLU A 75 10.17 16.61 -2.90
CA GLU A 75 9.36 16.13 -4.01
C GLU A 75 10.24 15.45 -5.06
N VAL A 76 9.71 14.39 -5.70
CA VAL A 76 10.45 13.64 -6.70
C VAL A 76 10.70 14.52 -7.93
N ARG A 77 11.95 14.97 -8.11
CA ARG A 77 12.35 15.90 -9.19
C ARG A 77 12.48 15.23 -10.57
N ALA A 78 12.56 13.89 -10.64
CA ALA A 78 12.68 13.15 -11.89
C ALA A 78 11.96 11.80 -11.83
N GLY A 79 11.20 11.48 -12.89
CA GLY A 79 10.38 10.26 -12.98
C GLY A 79 9.02 10.40 -12.28
N ARG A 80 8.01 9.78 -12.91
CA ARG A 80 6.54 9.80 -12.64
C ARG A 80 6.10 10.43 -11.29
N PRO A 81 5.14 11.38 -11.30
CA PRO A 81 4.70 12.06 -10.09
C PRO A 81 4.28 11.08 -9.00
N ILE A 82 4.75 11.31 -7.78
CA ILE A 82 4.23 10.66 -6.57
C ILE A 82 3.17 11.61 -5.98
N GLY A 83 2.05 11.73 -6.70
CA GLY A 83 0.94 12.63 -6.36
C GLY A 83 0.16 13.07 -7.58
#